data_AF-H3CSJ6-F1
#
_entry.id   AF-H3CSJ6-F1
#
_cell.length_a   1.000
_cell.length_b   1.000
_cell.length_c   1.000
_cell.angle_alpha   90.00
_cell.angle_beta   90.00
_cell.angle_gamma   90.00
#
_symmetry.space_group_name_H-M   'P 1'
#
loop_
_entity.id
_entity.type
_entity.pdbx_description
1 polymer ?
#
loop_
_entity_poly.entity_id
_entity_poly.type
_entity_poly.pdbx_seq_one_letter_code
_entity_poly.pdbx_strand_id
1 'polypeptide(L)'
;SKCPSGQFMAKNQCVLCHPTCSECSGHELFECTTCGVDENGQERFLNQGRCRTHCPRGLYPERARYACLPCISNCELCTDGSICAKCREHYKLQNGVCQPLSCDMGQVQDPDTGECINCEMGCKTCSTENPEICSNCIQGYFLMEGGECVKECPLQTFSDSTGGRCQPCHRSCQSCHGPHSTDCTLCLSGNSPLHGQCPMVNCPLGQYYDGKNSQCHSCDASCKTCFGPQALDCASCFKGYFLDPEGSCVLRCPSGSFANSATQLCEECSPNCEACVDNSDNCISCSKSGSKLFLHQGRCWSNCPDGSYEGTDGTCEACDSSCRTCDGIKTQCLSCADGYYLLMLHGACKASCPRGYYEDMEEGRCGQCHPTCGTCSGPMADDCESCSSLNPKLYKGACTKDCPSRTYYENEAMECQECHQTCSSCSGPEANQCTQCEKGLVLDPNTLL
;
A
#
# COMPACT_ATOMS: atom_id res chain seq x y z
N SER A 1 37.40 -51.35 12.85
CA SER A 1 37.23 -52.37 11.79
C SER A 1 35.97 -52.03 11.01
N LYS A 2 36.02 -51.92 9.67
CA LYS A 2 34.79 -51.82 8.86
C LYS A 2 34.20 -53.22 8.69
N CYS A 3 32.89 -53.36 8.85
CA CYS A 3 32.21 -54.62 8.54
C CYS A 3 32.19 -54.88 7.03
N PRO A 4 32.10 -56.14 6.60
CA PRO A 4 31.86 -56.50 5.20
C PRO A 4 30.53 -55.92 4.70
N SER A 5 30.38 -55.81 3.38
CA SER A 5 29.12 -55.38 2.74
C SER A 5 27.93 -56.23 3.18
N GLY A 6 26.78 -55.58 3.36
CA GLY A 6 25.56 -56.21 3.87
C GLY A 6 25.56 -56.43 5.38
N GLN A 7 26.51 -55.84 6.10
CA GLN A 7 26.60 -55.89 7.56
C GLN A 7 26.89 -54.51 8.15
N PHE A 8 26.34 -54.25 9.33
CA PHE A 8 26.64 -53.04 10.11
C PHE A 8 27.27 -53.41 11.45
N MET A 9 27.97 -52.44 12.06
CA MET A 9 28.67 -52.65 13.33
C MET A 9 27.72 -52.42 14.51
N ALA A 10 27.46 -53.46 15.30
CA ALA A 10 26.69 -53.39 16.54
C ALA A 10 27.47 -54.04 17.68
N LYS A 11 27.74 -53.29 18.76
CA LYS A 11 28.46 -53.79 19.95
C LYS A 11 29.78 -54.54 19.62
N ASN A 12 30.56 -53.97 18.69
CA ASN A 12 31.85 -54.52 18.24
C ASN A 12 31.76 -55.86 17.46
N GLN A 13 30.58 -56.23 17.00
CA GLN A 13 30.32 -57.37 16.11
C GLN A 13 29.63 -56.89 14.83
N CYS A 14 29.88 -57.58 13.72
CA CYS A 14 29.19 -57.31 12.48
C CYS A 14 27.90 -58.12 12.41
N VAL A 15 26.77 -57.43 12.25
CA VAL A 15 25.43 -58.01 12.18
C VAL A 15 24.88 -57.78 10.78
N LEU A 16 24.18 -58.79 10.24
CA LEU A 16 23.56 -58.71 8.92
C LEU A 16 22.49 -57.63 8.86
N CYS A 17 22.41 -56.96 7.71
CA CYS A 17 21.33 -56.05 7.38
C CYS A 17 20.00 -56.80 7.22
N HIS A 18 18.89 -56.07 7.29
CA HIS A 18 17.59 -56.62 6.90
C HIS A 18 17.66 -57.16 5.44
N PRO A 19 17.06 -58.33 5.11
CA PRO A 19 17.22 -59.00 3.81
C PRO A 19 16.81 -58.17 2.58
N THR A 20 16.07 -57.08 2.79
CA THR A 20 15.65 -56.18 1.71
C THR A 20 16.67 -55.08 1.40
N CYS A 21 17.70 -54.89 2.24
CA CYS A 21 18.74 -53.87 2.08
C CYS A 21 20.00 -54.49 1.47
N SER A 22 20.74 -53.74 0.64
CA SER A 22 22.09 -54.13 0.23
C SER A 22 23.15 -53.66 1.23
N GLU A 23 22.98 -52.47 1.80
CA GLU A 23 23.77 -51.94 2.93
C GLU A 23 22.82 -51.25 3.90
N CYS A 24 23.20 -51.18 5.17
CA CYS A 24 22.38 -50.62 6.23
C CYS A 24 23.22 -49.92 7.31
N SER A 25 22.57 -49.03 8.05
CA SER A 25 23.12 -48.47 9.29
C SER A 25 22.61 -49.19 10.55
N GLY A 26 21.64 -50.09 10.40
CA GLY A 26 21.01 -50.84 11.47
C GLY A 26 20.23 -52.06 10.95
N HIS A 27 19.63 -52.82 11.86
CA HIS A 27 18.96 -54.09 11.52
C HIS A 27 17.50 -53.89 11.09
N GLU A 28 16.90 -52.72 11.35
CA GLU A 28 15.48 -52.51 11.08
C GLU A 28 15.17 -52.24 9.60
N LEU A 29 13.90 -52.47 9.21
CA LEU A 29 13.42 -52.30 7.82
C LEU A 29 13.56 -50.87 7.26
N PHE A 30 13.75 -49.86 8.14
CA PHE A 30 13.85 -48.45 7.79
C PHE A 30 15.28 -47.89 7.91
N GLU A 31 16.26 -48.76 8.18
CA GLU A 31 17.66 -48.40 8.36
C GLU A 31 18.54 -48.84 7.17
N CYS A 32 17.93 -49.05 6.00
CA CYS A 32 18.66 -49.33 4.77
C CYS A 32 19.36 -48.04 4.28
N THR A 33 20.63 -48.14 3.91
CA THR A 33 21.40 -47.04 3.30
C THR A 33 21.56 -47.21 1.80
N THR A 34 21.53 -48.45 1.31
CA THR A 34 21.49 -48.76 -0.13
C THR A 34 20.56 -49.93 -0.40
N CYS A 35 19.94 -49.92 -1.58
CA CYS A 35 19.07 -50.99 -2.06
C CYS A 35 19.66 -51.60 -3.33
N GLY A 36 19.09 -52.71 -3.76
CA GLY A 36 19.54 -53.47 -4.92
C GLY A 36 18.51 -54.51 -5.29
N VAL A 37 18.99 -55.56 -5.96
CA VAL A 37 18.22 -56.77 -6.21
C VAL A 37 18.28 -57.64 -4.94
N ASP A 38 17.12 -58.03 -4.42
CA ASP A 38 17.04 -58.94 -3.28
C ASP A 38 17.36 -60.40 -3.66
N GLU A 39 17.45 -61.28 -2.66
CA GLU A 39 17.79 -62.70 -2.85
C GLU A 39 16.81 -63.44 -3.77
N ASN A 40 15.59 -62.92 -3.95
CA ASN A 40 14.57 -63.49 -4.83
C ASN A 40 14.66 -62.93 -6.27
N GLY A 41 15.67 -62.12 -6.58
CA GLY A 41 15.82 -61.48 -7.88
C GLY A 41 14.93 -60.25 -8.07
N GLN A 42 14.29 -59.73 -7.00
CA GLN A 42 13.39 -58.58 -7.09
C GLN A 42 14.13 -57.26 -6.83
N GLU A 43 14.00 -56.31 -7.75
CA GLU A 43 14.58 -54.97 -7.60
C GLU A 43 13.85 -54.16 -6.52
N ARG A 44 14.62 -53.52 -5.64
CA ARG A 44 14.12 -52.62 -4.60
C ARG A 44 14.81 -51.27 -4.67
N PHE A 45 14.04 -50.22 -4.41
CA PHE A 45 14.47 -48.84 -4.51
C PHE A 45 14.40 -48.15 -3.14
N LEU A 46 15.45 -47.43 -2.80
CA LEU A 46 15.58 -46.71 -1.54
C LEU A 46 14.64 -45.50 -1.50
N ASN A 47 13.81 -45.45 -0.48
CA ASN A 47 12.96 -44.31 -0.17
C ASN A 47 12.90 -44.13 1.36
N GLN A 48 13.40 -42.99 1.84
CA GLN A 48 13.38 -42.63 3.28
C GLN A 48 13.88 -43.77 4.19
N GLY A 49 15.05 -44.33 3.89
CA GLY A 49 15.67 -45.41 4.68
C GLY A 49 15.10 -46.81 4.43
N ARG A 50 14.09 -46.97 3.56
CA ARG A 50 13.46 -48.27 3.26
C ARG A 50 13.58 -48.67 1.81
N CYS A 51 13.94 -49.94 1.56
CA CYS A 51 13.94 -50.53 0.22
C CYS A 51 12.54 -51.04 -0.16
N ARG A 52 11.90 -50.40 -1.15
CA ARG A 52 10.54 -50.70 -1.64
C ARG A 52 10.56 -51.24 -3.07
N THR A 53 9.63 -52.10 -3.43
CA THR A 53 9.49 -52.63 -4.81
C THR A 53 8.88 -51.62 -5.78
N HIS A 54 8.12 -50.64 -5.25
CA HIS A 54 7.54 -49.54 -6.01
C HIS A 54 7.76 -48.21 -5.28
N CYS A 55 8.04 -47.15 -6.04
CA CYS A 55 8.18 -45.81 -5.51
C CYS A 55 6.81 -45.17 -5.23
N PRO A 56 6.67 -44.35 -4.17
CA PRO A 56 5.46 -43.57 -3.90
C PRO A 56 5.14 -42.57 -5.03
N ARG A 57 3.90 -42.05 -5.05
CA ARG A 57 3.50 -40.98 -5.98
C ARG A 57 4.44 -39.78 -5.88
N GLY A 58 4.72 -39.14 -7.03
CA GLY A 58 5.69 -38.06 -7.15
C GLY A 58 7.16 -38.51 -7.21
N LEU A 59 7.45 -39.81 -7.15
CA LEU A 59 8.80 -40.37 -7.30
C LEU A 59 8.82 -41.48 -8.36
N TYR A 60 9.92 -41.63 -9.09
CA TYR A 60 10.16 -42.74 -10.02
C TYR A 60 11.35 -43.62 -9.57
N PRO A 61 11.35 -44.91 -9.95
CA PRO A 61 12.46 -45.81 -9.66
C PRO A 61 13.67 -45.55 -10.57
N GLU A 62 14.79 -45.13 -9.99
CA GLU A 62 16.07 -44.97 -10.70
C GLU A 62 16.94 -46.23 -10.54
N ARG A 63 17.10 -46.98 -11.63
CA ARG A 63 17.80 -48.27 -11.65
C ARG A 63 19.32 -48.15 -11.47
N ALA A 64 19.92 -47.03 -11.88
CA ALA A 64 21.37 -46.85 -11.70
C ALA A 64 21.79 -46.70 -10.23
N ARG A 65 20.87 -46.24 -9.37
CA ARG A 65 21.13 -45.98 -7.95
C ARG A 65 20.27 -46.81 -6.99
N TYR A 66 19.37 -47.62 -7.54
CA TYR A 66 18.32 -48.31 -6.78
C TYR A 66 17.66 -47.39 -5.76
N ALA A 67 17.21 -46.21 -6.21
CA ALA A 67 16.64 -45.16 -5.37
C ALA A 67 15.39 -44.56 -6.01
N CYS A 68 14.46 -44.09 -5.19
CA CYS A 68 13.30 -43.34 -5.66
C CYS A 68 13.66 -41.85 -5.78
N LEU A 69 13.65 -41.33 -7.00
CA LEU A 69 13.97 -39.93 -7.31
C LEU A 69 12.71 -39.13 -7.65
N PRO A 70 12.68 -37.81 -7.40
CA PRO A 70 11.51 -36.98 -7.67
C PRO A 70 11.19 -36.88 -9.16
N CYS A 71 9.89 -36.88 -9.48
CA CYS A 71 9.39 -36.55 -10.80
C CYS A 71 9.70 -35.09 -11.19
N ILE A 72 9.65 -34.80 -12.49
CA ILE A 72 9.66 -33.42 -13.03
C ILE A 72 8.56 -32.55 -12.38
N SER A 73 8.80 -31.25 -12.30
CA SER A 73 7.87 -30.28 -11.67
C SER A 73 6.43 -30.44 -12.16
N ASN A 74 5.48 -30.29 -11.24
CA ASN A 74 4.03 -30.35 -11.50
C ASN A 74 3.52 -31.71 -12.01
N CYS A 75 4.35 -32.76 -11.93
CA CYS A 75 3.97 -34.13 -12.23
C CYS A 75 3.51 -34.89 -10.98
N GLU A 76 2.37 -35.58 -11.06
CA GLU A 76 1.87 -36.49 -10.02
C GLU A 76 2.44 -37.92 -10.22
N LEU A 77 2.50 -38.39 -11.46
CA LEU A 77 3.03 -39.71 -11.85
C LEU A 77 3.95 -39.57 -13.05
N CYS A 78 5.20 -40.02 -12.93
CA CYS A 78 6.19 -39.97 -14.01
C CYS A 78 6.73 -41.36 -14.34
N THR A 79 7.20 -41.54 -15.57
CA THR A 79 7.91 -42.75 -16.01
C THR A 79 9.40 -42.67 -15.70
N ASP A 80 9.96 -41.46 -15.79
CA ASP A 80 11.35 -41.12 -15.44
C ASP A 80 11.45 -39.64 -15.03
N GLY A 81 12.68 -39.13 -14.84
CA GLY A 81 12.93 -37.76 -14.40
C GLY A 81 12.55 -36.66 -15.39
N SER A 82 12.21 -37.01 -16.64
CA SER A 82 11.87 -36.07 -17.72
C SER A 82 10.47 -36.25 -18.31
N ILE A 83 9.88 -37.44 -18.17
CA ILE A 83 8.59 -37.77 -18.80
C ILE A 83 7.53 -38.00 -17.72
N CYS A 84 6.54 -37.11 -17.72
CA CYS A 84 5.35 -37.21 -16.91
C CYS A 84 4.27 -38.04 -17.60
N ALA A 85 3.59 -38.89 -16.83
CA ALA A 85 2.42 -39.65 -17.27
C ALA A 85 1.10 -39.00 -16.79
N LYS A 86 1.12 -38.32 -15.64
CA LYS A 86 -0.06 -37.62 -15.09
C LYS A 86 0.35 -36.36 -14.34
N CYS A 87 -0.23 -35.23 -14.74
CA CYS A 87 0.00 -33.93 -14.11
C CYS A 87 -0.82 -33.71 -12.84
N ARG A 88 -0.36 -32.80 -12.00
CA ARG A 88 -1.14 -32.26 -10.87
C ARG A 88 -2.30 -31.39 -11.39
N GLU A 89 -3.28 -31.13 -10.53
CA GLU A 89 -4.43 -30.27 -10.86
C GLU A 89 -3.96 -28.91 -11.42
N HIS A 90 -4.71 -28.37 -12.39
CA HIS A 90 -4.41 -27.15 -13.17
C HIS A 90 -3.26 -27.24 -14.20
N TYR A 91 -2.64 -28.40 -14.39
CA TYR A 91 -1.63 -28.63 -15.43
C TYR A 91 -2.09 -29.69 -16.42
N LYS A 92 -1.89 -29.43 -17.72
CA LYS A 92 -2.13 -30.42 -18.78
C LYS A 92 -0.82 -31.05 -19.25
N LEU A 93 -0.92 -32.35 -19.56
CA LEU A 93 0.18 -33.10 -20.12
C LEU A 93 0.35 -32.74 -21.60
N GLN A 94 1.44 -32.05 -21.93
CA GLN A 94 1.83 -31.76 -23.30
C GLN A 94 3.23 -32.35 -23.56
N ASN A 95 3.33 -33.27 -24.51
CA ASN A 95 4.59 -33.91 -24.92
C ASN A 95 5.42 -34.48 -23.75
N GLY A 96 4.76 -35.08 -22.76
CA GLY A 96 5.44 -35.66 -21.59
C GLY A 96 5.81 -34.64 -20.51
N VAL A 97 5.45 -33.37 -20.64
CA VAL A 97 5.70 -32.32 -19.63
C VAL A 97 4.38 -31.70 -19.18
N CYS A 98 4.30 -31.33 -17.90
CA CYS A 98 3.14 -30.66 -17.34
C CYS A 98 3.24 -29.15 -17.53
N GLN A 99 2.37 -28.59 -18.36
CA GLN A 99 2.30 -27.16 -18.62
C GLN A 99 1.01 -26.57 -18.04
N PRO A 100 1.03 -25.30 -17.59
CA PRO A 100 -0.17 -24.59 -17.17
C PRO A 100 -1.22 -24.61 -18.29
N LEU A 101 -2.49 -24.80 -17.94
CA LEU A 101 -3.58 -24.70 -18.92
C LEU A 101 -3.61 -23.28 -19.50
N SER A 102 -3.38 -23.15 -20.81
CA SER A 102 -3.55 -21.91 -21.56
C SER A 102 -4.79 -22.07 -22.43
N CYS A 103 -5.81 -21.22 -22.23
CA CYS A 103 -7.03 -21.25 -23.03
C CYS A 103 -6.79 -20.70 -24.44
N ASP A 104 -7.52 -21.23 -25.43
CA ASP A 104 -7.39 -20.80 -26.82
C ASP A 104 -8.01 -19.41 -27.05
N MET A 105 -7.76 -18.80 -28.22
CA MET A 105 -8.37 -17.51 -28.56
C MET A 105 -9.90 -17.60 -28.55
N GLY A 106 -10.57 -16.64 -27.92
CA GLY A 106 -12.02 -16.66 -27.69
C GLY A 106 -12.44 -17.51 -26.49
N GLN A 107 -11.50 -17.88 -25.62
CA GLN A 107 -11.77 -18.57 -24.36
C GLN A 107 -11.13 -17.85 -23.16
N VAL A 108 -11.74 -18.01 -21.99
CA VAL A 108 -11.22 -17.53 -20.71
C VAL A 108 -11.24 -18.67 -19.70
N GLN A 109 -10.34 -18.64 -18.71
CA GLN A 109 -10.30 -19.65 -17.66
C GLN A 109 -11.34 -19.31 -16.59
N ASP A 110 -12.20 -20.27 -16.29
CA ASP A 110 -13.14 -20.21 -15.18
C ASP A 110 -12.38 -20.26 -13.84
N PRO A 111 -12.56 -19.29 -12.93
CA PRO A 111 -11.81 -19.22 -11.68
C PRO A 111 -12.09 -20.37 -10.70
N ASP A 112 -13.29 -20.95 -10.75
CA ASP A 112 -13.75 -21.96 -9.79
C ASP A 112 -13.38 -23.38 -10.22
N THR A 113 -13.47 -23.65 -11.53
CA THR A 113 -13.23 -24.98 -12.12
C THR A 113 -11.87 -25.10 -12.79
N GLY A 114 -11.25 -23.97 -13.16
CA GLY A 114 -10.02 -23.93 -13.92
C GLY A 114 -10.16 -24.40 -15.37
N GLU A 115 -11.40 -24.61 -15.86
CA GLU A 115 -11.69 -25.01 -17.25
C GLU A 115 -11.73 -23.78 -18.19
N CYS A 116 -11.59 -24.02 -19.49
CA CYS A 116 -11.70 -22.94 -20.49
C CYS A 116 -13.14 -22.84 -20.99
N ILE A 117 -13.76 -21.68 -20.76
CA ILE A 117 -15.11 -21.37 -21.24
C ILE A 117 -15.03 -20.47 -22.48
N ASN A 118 -15.97 -20.64 -23.40
CA ASN A 118 -16.02 -19.83 -24.63
C ASN A 118 -16.62 -18.45 -24.33
N CYS A 119 -16.00 -17.42 -24.91
CA CYS A 119 -16.54 -16.07 -24.95
C CYS A 119 -17.70 -15.95 -25.95
N GLU A 120 -18.46 -14.86 -25.84
CA GLU A 120 -19.52 -14.50 -26.80
C GLU A 120 -19.00 -14.30 -28.24
N MET A 121 -19.88 -14.42 -29.24
CA MET A 121 -19.48 -14.36 -30.64
C MET A 121 -18.82 -13.02 -30.99
N GLY A 122 -17.64 -13.09 -31.63
CA GLY A 122 -16.87 -11.90 -32.00
C GLY A 122 -15.83 -11.49 -30.95
N CYS A 123 -15.79 -12.15 -29.79
CA CYS A 123 -14.77 -11.93 -28.78
C CYS A 123 -13.45 -12.64 -29.07
N LYS A 124 -12.36 -11.88 -28.96
CA LYS A 124 -11.00 -12.41 -28.89
C LYS A 124 -10.64 -12.76 -27.45
N THR A 125 -11.02 -11.93 -26.50
CA THR A 125 -10.87 -12.14 -25.04
C THR A 125 -12.10 -11.58 -24.32
N CYS A 126 -12.57 -12.25 -23.27
CA CYS A 126 -13.72 -11.83 -22.46
C CYS A 126 -13.38 -11.81 -20.96
N SER A 127 -14.27 -11.23 -20.16
CA SER A 127 -14.13 -11.16 -18.71
C SER A 127 -14.22 -12.54 -18.07
N THR A 128 -13.43 -12.77 -17.02
CA THR A 128 -13.49 -13.98 -16.18
C THR A 128 -14.78 -14.06 -15.37
N GLU A 129 -15.44 -12.93 -15.11
CA GLU A 129 -16.69 -12.87 -14.33
C GLU A 129 -17.94 -13.02 -15.20
N ASN A 130 -17.89 -12.54 -16.45
CA ASN A 130 -18.98 -12.66 -17.40
C ASN A 130 -18.45 -12.85 -18.84
N PRO A 131 -18.59 -14.05 -19.45
CA PRO A 131 -18.15 -14.34 -20.81
C PRO A 131 -18.85 -13.53 -21.92
N GLU A 132 -19.96 -12.86 -21.61
CA GLU A 132 -20.66 -11.95 -22.51
C GLU A 132 -19.93 -10.61 -22.66
N ILE A 133 -19.14 -10.21 -21.65
CA ILE A 133 -18.42 -8.93 -21.66
C ILE A 133 -17.05 -9.14 -22.30
N CYS A 134 -16.88 -8.55 -23.47
CA CYS A 134 -15.64 -8.60 -24.21
C CYS A 134 -14.63 -7.56 -23.76
N SER A 135 -13.35 -7.95 -23.75
CA SER A 135 -12.23 -7.02 -23.59
C SER A 135 -11.57 -6.66 -24.92
N ASN A 136 -11.57 -7.59 -25.89
CA ASN A 136 -11.07 -7.34 -27.25
C ASN A 136 -11.89 -8.11 -28.26
N CYS A 137 -12.17 -7.52 -29.42
CA CYS A 137 -12.87 -8.19 -30.51
C CYS A 137 -11.90 -8.86 -31.49
N ILE A 138 -12.39 -9.88 -32.21
CA ILE A 138 -11.68 -10.46 -33.36
C ILE A 138 -11.64 -9.47 -34.53
N GLN A 139 -10.79 -9.73 -35.51
CA GLN A 139 -10.67 -8.88 -36.70
C GLN A 139 -12.01 -8.78 -37.45
N GLY A 140 -12.42 -7.55 -37.79
CA GLY A 140 -13.70 -7.26 -38.45
C GLY A 140 -14.88 -6.99 -37.52
N TYR A 141 -14.65 -6.98 -36.19
CA TYR A 141 -15.61 -6.54 -35.19
C TYR A 141 -15.08 -5.33 -34.42
N PHE A 142 -16.00 -4.53 -33.86
CA PHE A 142 -15.73 -3.31 -33.12
C PHE A 142 -16.31 -3.41 -31.71
N LEU A 143 -15.51 -3.07 -30.71
CA LEU A 143 -15.92 -3.10 -29.31
C LEU A 143 -16.74 -1.86 -28.96
N MET A 144 -17.92 -2.08 -28.38
CA MET A 144 -18.79 -1.04 -27.82
C MET A 144 -18.39 -0.67 -26.38
N GLU A 145 -18.89 0.45 -25.87
CA GLU A 145 -18.64 0.90 -24.49
C GLU A 145 -19.17 -0.09 -23.45
N GLY A 146 -20.24 -0.84 -23.77
CA GLY A 146 -20.80 -1.91 -22.93
C GLY A 146 -20.08 -3.25 -23.01
N GLY A 147 -18.97 -3.37 -23.75
CA GLY A 147 -18.21 -4.62 -23.87
C GLY A 147 -18.73 -5.58 -24.95
N GLU A 148 -19.69 -5.20 -25.77
CA GLU A 148 -20.19 -6.03 -26.88
C GLU A 148 -19.36 -5.83 -28.16
N CYS A 149 -19.18 -6.90 -28.94
CA CYS A 149 -18.51 -6.84 -30.24
C CYS A 149 -19.53 -6.83 -31.39
N VAL A 150 -19.55 -5.76 -32.18
CA VAL A 150 -20.47 -5.59 -33.31
C VAL A 150 -19.73 -5.51 -34.65
N LYS A 151 -20.37 -5.96 -35.74
CA LYS A 151 -19.78 -5.85 -37.10
C LYS A 151 -19.85 -4.46 -37.69
N GLU A 152 -20.89 -3.70 -37.33
CA GLU A 152 -21.11 -2.33 -37.77
C GLU A 152 -21.41 -1.49 -36.53
N CYS A 153 -20.80 -0.32 -36.44
CA CYS A 153 -21.05 0.60 -35.34
C CYS A 153 -22.47 1.17 -35.46
N PRO A 154 -23.25 1.22 -34.36
CA PRO A 154 -24.61 1.76 -34.38
C PRO A 154 -24.63 3.26 -34.69
N LEU A 155 -25.83 3.81 -34.92
CA LEU A 155 -26.03 5.24 -35.12
C LEU A 155 -25.36 6.06 -34.01
N GLN A 156 -24.95 7.29 -34.36
CA GLN A 156 -24.15 8.19 -33.51
C GLN A 156 -22.74 7.71 -33.16
N THR A 157 -22.30 6.58 -33.72
CA THR A 157 -20.92 6.11 -33.59
C THR A 157 -20.32 5.77 -34.96
N PHE A 158 -18.99 5.70 -35.04
CA PHE A 158 -18.26 5.33 -36.25
C PHE A 158 -17.05 4.44 -35.91
N SER A 159 -16.57 3.71 -36.92
CA SER A 159 -15.33 2.93 -36.83
C SER A 159 -14.12 3.78 -37.23
N ASP A 160 -13.15 3.94 -36.33
CA ASP A 160 -11.88 4.61 -36.64
C ASP A 160 -10.99 3.73 -37.55
N SER A 161 -10.13 4.40 -38.32
CA SER A 161 -9.08 3.88 -39.19
C SER A 161 -8.08 2.94 -38.50
N THR A 162 -7.88 3.08 -37.18
CA THR A 162 -7.05 2.17 -36.38
C THR A 162 -7.72 0.81 -36.14
N GLY A 163 -9.05 0.73 -36.31
CA GLY A 163 -9.86 -0.49 -36.14
C GLY A 163 -9.97 -0.97 -34.70
N GLY A 164 -11.18 -1.39 -34.28
CA GLY A 164 -11.37 -2.18 -33.06
C GLY A 164 -12.28 -1.60 -31.98
N ARG A 165 -12.68 -0.33 -32.04
CA ARG A 165 -13.71 0.25 -31.15
C ARG A 165 -14.63 1.19 -31.91
N CYS A 166 -15.89 1.27 -31.49
CA CYS A 166 -16.81 2.30 -31.96
C CYS A 166 -16.57 3.59 -31.17
N GLN A 167 -16.37 4.70 -31.88
CA GLN A 167 -16.17 6.02 -31.30
C GLN A 167 -17.40 6.90 -31.54
N PRO A 168 -17.72 7.83 -30.63
CA PRO A 168 -18.86 8.72 -30.80
C PRO A 168 -18.65 9.71 -31.94
N CYS A 169 -19.71 10.00 -32.68
CA CYS A 169 -19.76 11.08 -33.65
C CYS A 169 -19.76 12.45 -32.95
N HIS A 170 -19.46 13.52 -33.69
CA HIS A 170 -19.79 14.86 -33.24
C HIS A 170 -21.30 14.99 -32.99
N ARG A 171 -21.70 15.68 -31.91
CA ARG A 171 -23.10 15.81 -31.44
C ARG A 171 -24.13 16.30 -32.48
N SER A 172 -23.69 16.91 -33.57
CA SER A 172 -24.56 17.35 -34.67
C SER A 172 -24.92 16.24 -35.66
N CYS A 173 -24.21 15.11 -35.63
CA CYS A 173 -24.35 14.03 -36.60
C CYS A 173 -25.22 12.89 -36.05
N GLN A 174 -26.13 12.39 -36.88
CA GLN A 174 -26.82 11.11 -36.65
C GLN A 174 -25.97 9.92 -37.10
N SER A 175 -25.22 10.10 -38.19
CA SER A 175 -24.18 9.17 -38.64
C SER A 175 -22.98 9.97 -39.13
N CYS A 176 -21.78 9.42 -38.98
CA CYS A 176 -20.53 10.09 -39.33
C CYS A 176 -19.49 9.07 -39.83
N HIS A 177 -18.43 9.57 -40.46
CA HIS A 177 -17.24 8.78 -40.83
C HIS A 177 -16.01 9.18 -40.00
N GLY A 178 -16.20 9.98 -38.96
CA GLY A 178 -15.13 10.61 -38.18
C GLY A 178 -15.69 11.40 -36.99
N PRO A 179 -14.83 11.80 -36.05
CA PRO A 179 -15.26 12.42 -34.80
C PRO A 179 -15.58 13.91 -34.94
N HIS A 180 -15.21 14.56 -36.06
CA HIS A 180 -15.36 16.00 -36.21
C HIS A 180 -16.73 16.40 -36.78
N SER A 181 -17.11 17.66 -36.54
CA SER A 181 -18.39 18.21 -37.06
C SER A 181 -18.49 18.23 -38.58
N THR A 182 -17.36 18.07 -39.27
CA THR A 182 -17.22 18.02 -40.74
C THR A 182 -17.25 16.59 -41.29
N ASP A 183 -17.37 15.59 -40.43
CA ASP A 183 -17.36 14.18 -40.81
C ASP A 183 -18.77 13.57 -40.80
N CYS A 184 -19.80 14.40 -40.71
CA CYS A 184 -21.18 13.92 -40.70
C CYS A 184 -21.52 13.32 -42.08
N THR A 185 -22.27 12.22 -42.08
CA THR A 185 -22.92 11.65 -43.27
C THR A 185 -24.44 11.86 -43.24
N LEU A 186 -25.02 11.99 -42.04
CA LEU A 186 -26.41 12.38 -41.82
C LEU A 186 -26.48 13.25 -40.56
N CYS A 187 -27.25 14.34 -40.61
CA CYS A 187 -27.45 15.22 -39.47
C CYS A 187 -28.54 14.69 -38.54
N LEU A 188 -28.49 15.03 -37.25
CA LEU A 188 -29.54 14.68 -36.28
C LEU A 188 -30.95 15.09 -36.75
N SER A 189 -31.03 16.20 -37.49
CA SER A 189 -32.27 16.72 -38.08
C SER A 189 -32.79 15.92 -39.30
N GLY A 190 -32.09 14.86 -39.72
CA GLY A 190 -32.42 14.02 -40.89
C GLY A 190 -31.96 14.60 -42.23
N ASN A 191 -31.20 15.70 -42.23
CA ASN A 191 -30.72 16.38 -43.44
C ASN A 191 -29.35 15.85 -43.91
N SER A 192 -29.07 15.96 -45.21
CA SER A 192 -27.73 15.71 -45.77
C SER A 192 -26.76 16.86 -45.41
N PRO A 193 -25.54 16.54 -44.96
CA PRO A 193 -24.53 17.55 -44.64
C PRO A 193 -24.03 18.30 -45.88
N LEU A 194 -23.68 19.57 -45.72
CA LEU A 194 -23.11 20.44 -46.77
C LEU A 194 -21.60 20.57 -46.53
N HIS A 195 -20.78 20.08 -47.46
CA HIS A 195 -19.32 19.95 -47.29
C HIS A 195 -18.92 19.15 -46.03
N GLY A 196 -19.66 18.08 -45.71
CA GLY A 196 -19.42 17.23 -44.53
C GLY A 196 -19.89 17.83 -43.21
N GLN A 197 -20.27 19.11 -43.21
CA GLN A 197 -20.78 19.79 -42.02
C GLN A 197 -22.30 19.89 -42.07
N CYS A 198 -22.96 19.62 -40.95
CA CYS A 198 -24.38 19.86 -40.84
C CYS A 198 -24.64 21.38 -40.93
N PRO A 199 -25.34 21.86 -41.98
CA PRO A 199 -25.53 23.28 -42.17
C PRO A 199 -26.30 23.82 -40.96
N MET A 200 -25.65 24.68 -40.20
CA MET A 200 -26.37 25.68 -39.42
C MET A 200 -27.04 26.60 -40.44
N VAL A 201 -28.25 26.22 -40.88
CA VAL A 201 -29.10 27.17 -41.60
C VAL A 201 -29.26 28.35 -40.64
N ASN A 202 -28.93 29.57 -41.10
CA ASN A 202 -28.88 30.82 -40.34
C ASN A 202 -30.23 31.20 -39.72
N CYS A 203 -30.74 30.40 -38.79
CA CYS A 203 -31.83 30.79 -37.93
C CYS A 203 -31.29 31.78 -36.90
N PRO A 204 -32.07 32.85 -36.58
CA PRO A 204 -31.75 33.74 -35.48
C PRO A 204 -31.50 32.99 -34.17
N LEU A 205 -30.79 33.62 -33.24
CA LEU A 205 -30.57 33.05 -31.89
C LEU A 205 -31.91 32.69 -31.23
N GLY A 206 -31.94 31.56 -30.52
CA GLY A 206 -33.15 31.01 -29.91
C GLY A 206 -34.09 30.28 -30.88
N GLN A 207 -33.62 29.97 -32.08
CA GLN A 207 -34.38 29.18 -33.05
C GLN A 207 -33.55 28.02 -33.61
N TYR A 208 -34.24 26.94 -33.97
CA TYR A 208 -33.70 25.80 -34.70
C TYR A 208 -34.37 25.68 -36.06
N TYR A 209 -33.69 25.08 -37.03
CA TYR A 209 -34.22 24.88 -38.38
C TYR A 209 -35.04 23.59 -38.46
N ASP A 210 -36.33 23.71 -38.79
CA ASP A 210 -37.19 22.56 -39.10
C ASP A 210 -37.09 22.21 -40.59
N GLY A 211 -36.38 21.12 -40.89
CA GLY A 211 -36.20 20.62 -42.25
C GLY A 211 -37.48 20.16 -42.94
N LYS A 212 -38.54 19.81 -42.20
CA LYS A 212 -39.82 19.38 -42.82
C LYS A 212 -40.57 20.55 -43.44
N ASN A 213 -40.51 21.71 -42.78
CA ASN A 213 -41.24 22.91 -43.18
C ASN A 213 -40.32 23.97 -43.80
N SER A 214 -39.00 23.72 -43.85
CA SER A 214 -37.99 24.68 -44.31
C SER A 214 -38.07 26.04 -43.59
N GLN A 215 -38.40 26.02 -42.30
CA GLN A 215 -38.64 27.23 -41.49
C GLN A 215 -37.92 27.16 -40.14
N CYS A 216 -37.55 28.31 -39.59
CA CYS A 216 -36.99 28.41 -38.24
C CYS A 216 -38.11 28.44 -37.19
N HIS A 217 -37.99 27.59 -36.17
CA HIS A 217 -38.90 27.53 -35.03
C HIS A 217 -38.17 27.85 -33.74
N SER A 218 -38.87 28.49 -32.80
CA SER A 218 -38.35 28.77 -31.47
C SER A 218 -38.06 27.48 -30.70
N CYS A 219 -36.91 27.45 -30.04
CA CYS A 219 -36.63 26.45 -29.01
C CYS A 219 -36.97 26.99 -27.62
N ASP A 220 -36.57 26.25 -26.59
CA ASP A 220 -36.73 26.68 -25.20
C ASP A 220 -36.13 28.08 -24.97
N ALA A 221 -36.79 28.89 -24.15
CA ALA A 221 -36.41 30.28 -23.92
C ALA A 221 -35.03 30.45 -23.27
N SER A 222 -34.50 29.41 -22.61
CA SER A 222 -33.17 29.39 -22.01
C SER A 222 -32.04 29.17 -23.04
N CYS A 223 -32.38 28.64 -24.22
CA CYS A 223 -31.44 28.26 -25.26
C CYS A 223 -31.06 29.41 -26.20
N LYS A 224 -29.76 29.68 -26.30
CA LYS A 224 -29.20 30.61 -27.29
C LYS A 224 -29.05 29.94 -28.65
N THR A 225 -28.59 28.69 -28.68
CA THR A 225 -28.58 27.82 -29.86
C THR A 225 -29.09 26.43 -29.48
N CYS A 226 -29.78 25.78 -30.42
CA CYS A 226 -30.55 24.56 -30.16
C CYS A 226 -30.74 23.77 -31.46
N PHE A 227 -31.04 22.48 -31.32
CA PHE A 227 -31.28 21.57 -32.45
C PHE A 227 -32.73 21.04 -32.49
N GLY A 228 -33.56 21.42 -31.53
CA GLY A 228 -34.95 21.01 -31.41
C GLY A 228 -35.74 21.91 -30.45
N PRO A 229 -37.04 21.63 -30.28
CA PRO A 229 -37.95 22.46 -29.51
C PRO A 229 -37.89 22.20 -27.99
N GLN A 230 -37.29 21.09 -27.54
CA GLN A 230 -37.31 20.70 -26.12
C GLN A 230 -36.20 21.40 -25.33
N ALA A 231 -36.37 21.49 -24.01
CA ALA A 231 -35.37 22.07 -23.11
C ALA A 231 -34.02 21.34 -23.14
N LEU A 232 -34.02 20.03 -23.42
CA LEU A 232 -32.84 19.17 -23.55
C LEU A 232 -32.16 19.30 -24.93
N ASP A 233 -32.79 19.98 -25.89
CA ASP A 233 -32.26 20.10 -27.25
C ASP A 233 -31.28 21.28 -27.39
N CYS A 234 -30.62 21.66 -26.30
CA CYS A 234 -29.83 22.87 -26.24
C CYS A 234 -28.36 22.64 -26.62
N ALA A 235 -27.78 23.58 -27.35
CA ALA A 235 -26.38 23.55 -27.73
C ALA A 235 -25.54 24.65 -27.07
N SER A 236 -26.16 25.78 -26.67
CA SER A 236 -25.57 26.83 -25.85
C SER A 236 -26.65 27.69 -25.19
N CYS A 237 -26.31 28.36 -24.09
CA CYS A 237 -27.27 29.08 -23.25
C CYS A 237 -27.19 30.61 -23.40
N PHE A 238 -28.29 31.31 -23.12
CA PHE A 238 -28.24 32.75 -22.92
C PHE A 238 -27.47 33.12 -21.65
N LYS A 239 -26.92 34.34 -21.61
CA LYS A 239 -26.13 34.82 -20.46
C LYS A 239 -26.96 34.70 -19.17
N GLY A 240 -26.37 34.11 -18.14
CA GLY A 240 -27.02 33.82 -16.86
C GLY A 240 -27.52 32.39 -16.70
N TYR A 241 -27.49 31.59 -17.78
CA TYR A 241 -27.76 30.16 -17.78
C TYR A 241 -26.50 29.37 -18.14
N PHE A 242 -26.41 28.14 -17.64
CA PHE A 242 -25.29 27.22 -17.81
C PHE A 242 -25.80 25.92 -18.45
N LEU A 243 -25.04 25.38 -19.41
CA LEU A 243 -25.42 24.13 -20.09
C LEU A 243 -25.03 22.95 -19.20
N ASP A 244 -26.02 22.13 -18.83
CA ASP A 244 -25.80 20.87 -18.10
C ASP A 244 -25.37 19.72 -19.04
N PRO A 245 -24.80 18.64 -18.51
CA PRO A 245 -24.38 17.47 -19.30
C PRO A 245 -25.53 16.81 -20.08
N GLU A 246 -26.76 16.93 -19.59
CA GLU A 246 -27.97 16.40 -20.21
C GLU A 246 -28.48 17.26 -21.40
N GLY A 247 -27.88 18.44 -21.63
CA GLY A 247 -28.17 19.31 -22.76
C GLY A 247 -29.22 20.39 -22.50
N SER A 248 -29.51 20.70 -21.24
CA SER A 248 -30.45 21.74 -20.80
C SER A 248 -29.73 22.96 -20.20
N CYS A 249 -30.33 24.14 -20.37
CA CYS A 249 -29.81 25.40 -19.83
C CYS A 249 -30.44 25.73 -18.48
N VAL A 250 -29.65 25.65 -17.42
CA VAL A 250 -30.10 25.81 -16.04
C VAL A 250 -29.52 27.06 -15.37
N LEU A 251 -30.27 27.63 -14.42
CA LEU A 251 -29.79 28.75 -13.60
C LEU A 251 -28.84 28.29 -12.48
N ARG A 252 -29.02 27.05 -12.00
CA ARG A 252 -28.20 26.42 -10.98
C ARG A 252 -27.83 25.03 -11.47
N CYS A 253 -26.54 24.73 -11.48
CA CYS A 253 -26.04 23.44 -11.90
C CYS A 253 -26.49 22.32 -10.94
N PRO A 254 -26.66 21.09 -11.44
CA PRO A 254 -27.05 19.95 -10.62
C PRO A 254 -25.99 19.61 -9.57
N SER A 255 -26.39 18.83 -8.55
CA SER A 255 -25.47 18.37 -7.50
C SER A 255 -24.25 17.65 -8.09
N GLY A 256 -23.07 17.88 -7.52
CA GLY A 256 -21.81 17.36 -8.08
C GLY A 256 -21.21 18.21 -9.21
N SER A 257 -21.80 19.36 -9.55
CA SER A 257 -21.25 20.27 -10.55
C SER A 257 -21.32 21.74 -10.10
N PHE A 258 -20.50 22.59 -10.69
CA PHE A 258 -20.47 24.04 -10.46
C PHE A 258 -20.65 24.82 -11.75
N ALA A 259 -21.14 26.05 -11.60
CA ALA A 259 -21.37 26.96 -12.71
C ALA A 259 -20.08 27.68 -13.11
N ASN A 260 -19.47 27.28 -14.23
CA ASN A 260 -18.26 27.92 -14.73
C ASN A 260 -18.63 29.15 -15.59
N SER A 261 -18.36 30.35 -15.08
CA SER A 261 -18.69 31.61 -15.78
C SER A 261 -17.82 31.88 -17.01
N ALA A 262 -16.65 31.24 -17.14
CA ALA A 262 -15.76 31.40 -18.29
C ALA A 262 -16.21 30.56 -19.48
N THR A 263 -16.67 29.32 -19.23
CA THR A 263 -17.13 28.39 -20.27
C THR A 263 -18.65 28.43 -20.49
N GLN A 264 -19.39 28.96 -19.51
CA GLN A 264 -20.85 28.97 -19.48
C GLN A 264 -21.47 27.56 -19.43
N LEU A 265 -20.73 26.62 -18.82
CA LEU A 265 -21.08 25.22 -18.66
C LEU A 265 -21.24 24.86 -17.17
N CYS A 266 -22.00 23.81 -16.90
CA CYS A 266 -21.92 23.10 -15.63
C CYS A 266 -20.79 22.07 -15.72
N GLU A 267 -19.76 22.27 -14.90
CA GLU A 267 -18.58 21.41 -14.88
C GLU A 267 -18.56 20.60 -13.58
N GLU A 268 -18.09 19.36 -13.65
CA GLU A 268 -18.07 18.47 -12.50
C GLU A 268 -17.10 18.94 -11.41
N CYS A 269 -17.49 18.73 -10.15
CA CYS A 269 -16.61 18.92 -9.02
C CYS A 269 -15.51 17.85 -8.99
N SER A 270 -14.38 18.15 -8.32
CA SER A 270 -13.34 17.16 -8.09
C SER A 270 -13.89 15.93 -7.32
N PRO A 271 -13.31 14.73 -7.48
CA PRO A 271 -13.77 13.52 -6.80
C PRO A 271 -13.92 13.72 -5.29
N ASN A 272 -14.86 12.99 -4.69
CA ASN A 272 -15.21 13.08 -3.26
C ASN A 272 -15.87 14.41 -2.82
N CYS A 273 -16.16 15.32 -3.75
CA CYS A 273 -16.91 16.54 -3.49
C CYS A 273 -18.39 16.41 -3.90
N GLU A 274 -19.32 16.73 -2.99
CA GLU A 274 -20.76 16.76 -3.25
C GLU A 274 -21.20 18.10 -3.87
N ALA A 275 -20.58 19.20 -3.43
CA ALA A 275 -20.86 20.54 -3.92
C ALA A 275 -19.60 21.41 -3.90
N CYS A 276 -19.33 22.13 -4.99
CA CYS A 276 -18.21 23.05 -5.16
C CYS A 276 -18.65 24.39 -5.76
N VAL A 277 -17.81 25.42 -5.64
CA VAL A 277 -18.11 26.79 -6.11
C VAL A 277 -16.92 27.39 -6.86
N ASP A 278 -17.20 28.15 -7.93
CA ASP A 278 -16.23 28.84 -8.81
C ASP A 278 -15.27 27.94 -9.61
N ASN A 279 -14.77 26.85 -9.03
CA ASN A 279 -13.90 25.85 -9.67
C ASN A 279 -14.07 24.46 -9.02
N SER A 280 -13.55 23.42 -9.69
CA SER A 280 -13.69 22.02 -9.25
C SER A 280 -13.03 21.71 -7.91
N ASP A 281 -12.00 22.47 -7.53
CA ASP A 281 -11.16 22.27 -6.36
C ASP A 281 -11.58 23.08 -5.12
N ASN A 282 -12.64 23.88 -5.24
CA ASN A 282 -13.16 24.68 -4.13
C ASN A 282 -14.47 24.05 -3.63
N CYS A 283 -14.31 22.88 -3.05
CA CYS A 283 -15.38 22.10 -2.45
C CYS A 283 -15.92 22.75 -1.19
N ILE A 284 -17.24 22.72 -1.02
CA ILE A 284 -17.95 23.25 0.16
C ILE A 284 -18.70 22.17 0.93
N SER A 285 -18.89 20.97 0.35
CA SER A 285 -19.46 19.80 1.04
C SER A 285 -18.88 18.51 0.48
N CYS A 286 -18.44 17.61 1.36
CA CYS A 286 -17.88 16.32 0.98
C CYS A 286 -18.96 15.27 0.71
N SER A 287 -18.65 14.34 -0.19
CA SER A 287 -19.54 13.22 -0.52
C SER A 287 -19.83 12.36 0.71
N LYS A 288 -21.10 11.95 0.84
CA LYS A 288 -21.57 11.05 1.93
C LYS A 288 -21.56 9.58 1.54
N SER A 289 -21.21 9.28 0.29
CA SER A 289 -21.19 7.91 -0.24
C SER A 289 -19.80 7.31 -0.04
N GLY A 290 -19.66 6.45 0.97
CA GLY A 290 -18.41 5.74 1.27
C GLY A 290 -17.87 6.01 2.67
N SER A 291 -16.55 6.17 2.79
CA SER A 291 -15.84 6.48 4.03
C SER A 291 -16.12 7.90 4.52
N LYS A 292 -16.01 8.13 5.83
CA LYS A 292 -16.13 9.47 6.43
C LYS A 292 -15.02 10.36 5.85
N LEU A 293 -15.38 11.53 5.33
CA LEU A 293 -14.48 12.51 4.74
C LEU A 293 -14.52 13.81 5.54
N PHE A 294 -13.43 14.58 5.46
CA PHE A 294 -13.26 15.84 6.17
C PHE A 294 -12.91 16.97 5.22
N LEU A 295 -13.62 18.08 5.33
CA LEU A 295 -13.38 19.28 4.54
C LEU A 295 -12.18 20.07 5.10
N HIS A 296 -11.18 20.32 4.27
CA HIS A 296 -10.03 21.16 4.59
C HIS A 296 -9.61 21.97 3.37
N GLN A 297 -9.62 23.30 3.50
CA GLN A 297 -9.16 24.26 2.47
C GLN A 297 -9.74 23.98 1.06
N GLY A 298 -11.04 23.72 0.97
CA GLY A 298 -11.72 23.46 -0.30
C GLY A 298 -11.58 22.03 -0.81
N ARG A 299 -10.93 21.12 -0.09
CA ARG A 299 -10.78 19.70 -0.50
C ARG A 299 -11.28 18.74 0.57
N CYS A 300 -11.73 17.58 0.11
CA CYS A 300 -12.21 16.50 0.97
C CYS A 300 -11.13 15.44 1.14
N TRP A 301 -10.75 15.21 2.40
CA TRP A 301 -9.69 14.28 2.77
C TRP A 301 -10.27 13.08 3.51
N SER A 302 -9.68 11.90 3.33
CA SER A 302 -10.00 10.72 4.15
C SER A 302 -9.48 10.87 5.58
N ASN A 303 -8.29 11.47 5.73
CA ASN A 303 -7.69 11.83 7.01
C ASN A 303 -7.24 13.29 6.94
N CYS A 304 -7.39 14.04 8.03
CA CYS A 304 -6.95 15.43 8.06
C CYS A 304 -5.42 15.54 7.90
N PRO A 305 -4.94 16.55 7.14
CA PRO A 305 -3.50 16.76 6.95
C PRO A 305 -2.81 17.20 8.25
N ASP A 306 -1.49 17.04 8.31
CA ASP A 306 -0.65 17.47 9.44
C ASP A 306 -0.95 18.92 9.83
N GLY A 307 -0.96 19.18 11.15
CA GLY A 307 -1.40 20.45 11.72
C GLY A 307 -2.91 20.59 11.87
N SER A 308 -3.69 19.57 11.54
CA SER A 308 -5.13 19.52 11.80
C SER A 308 -5.59 18.15 12.30
N TYR A 309 -6.75 18.10 12.94
CA TYR A 309 -7.40 16.89 13.46
C TYR A 309 -8.86 16.82 13.02
N GLU A 310 -9.44 15.62 13.13
CA GLU A 310 -10.81 15.33 12.73
C GLU A 310 -11.83 16.05 13.63
N GLY A 311 -12.50 17.05 13.09
CA GLY A 311 -13.60 17.75 13.74
C GLY A 311 -14.87 16.91 13.80
N THR A 312 -15.74 17.24 14.78
CA THR A 312 -17.01 16.52 14.96
C THR A 312 -18.04 16.85 13.87
N ASP A 313 -17.88 17.97 13.19
CA ASP A 313 -18.73 18.49 12.12
C ASP A 313 -18.33 18.00 10.72
N GLY A 314 -17.30 17.15 10.62
CA GLY A 314 -16.77 16.70 9.32
C GLY A 314 -15.85 17.72 8.66
N THR A 315 -15.27 18.65 9.42
CA THR A 315 -14.17 19.51 8.96
C THR A 315 -12.86 19.15 9.64
N CYS A 316 -11.74 19.59 9.07
CA CYS A 316 -10.44 19.48 9.73
C CYS A 316 -10.17 20.72 10.56
N GLU A 317 -10.08 20.55 11.88
CA GLU A 317 -9.81 21.61 12.83
C GLU A 317 -8.30 21.76 13.07
N ALA A 318 -7.81 23.00 13.18
CA ALA A 318 -6.38 23.23 13.36
C ALA A 318 -5.90 22.82 14.76
N CYS A 319 -4.71 22.22 14.82
CA CYS A 319 -4.00 21.97 16.06
C CYS A 319 -3.56 23.29 16.72
N ASP A 320 -3.21 23.22 18.02
CA ASP A 320 -2.48 24.31 18.67
C ASP A 320 -1.14 24.54 17.96
N SER A 321 -0.69 25.80 17.89
CA SER A 321 0.55 26.18 17.21
C SER A 321 1.81 25.50 17.76
N SER A 322 1.75 24.97 18.99
CA SER A 322 2.84 24.19 19.59
C SER A 322 2.91 22.74 19.09
N CYS A 323 1.83 22.22 18.49
CA CYS A 323 1.78 20.89 17.90
C CYS A 323 2.16 20.92 16.41
N ARG A 324 2.94 19.94 15.98
CA ARG A 324 3.08 19.60 14.55
C ARG A 324 1.95 18.66 14.10
N THR A 325 1.61 17.69 14.94
CA THR A 325 0.42 16.84 14.77
C THR A 325 -0.32 16.72 16.10
N CYS A 326 -1.64 16.59 16.05
CA CYS A 326 -2.49 16.42 17.22
C CYS A 326 -3.64 15.45 16.90
N ASP A 327 -4.28 14.91 17.95
CA ASP A 327 -5.39 13.99 17.80
C ASP A 327 -6.51 14.30 18.79
N GLY A 328 -7.75 14.28 18.29
CA GLY A 328 -9.00 14.53 19.04
C GLY A 328 -9.22 15.94 19.60
N ILE A 329 -8.17 16.64 20.05
CA ILE A 329 -8.23 17.95 20.67
C ILE A 329 -7.00 18.76 20.26
N LYS A 330 -7.19 20.06 19.97
CA LYS A 330 -6.11 20.96 19.53
C LYS A 330 -4.83 20.92 20.38
N THR A 331 -4.92 20.69 21.69
CA THR A 331 -3.77 20.70 22.63
C THR A 331 -3.17 19.33 22.92
N GLN A 332 -3.79 18.25 22.41
CA GLN A 332 -3.31 16.89 22.59
C GLN A 332 -2.40 16.54 21.42
N CYS A 333 -1.16 17.02 21.51
CA CYS A 333 -0.17 16.83 20.46
C CYS A 333 0.32 15.37 20.44
N LEU A 334 0.49 14.84 19.23
CA LEU A 334 1.22 13.59 18.97
C LEU A 334 2.70 13.88 18.64
N SER A 335 2.97 15.07 18.09
CA SER A 335 4.32 15.57 17.84
C SER A 335 4.35 17.09 17.97
N CYS A 336 5.52 17.64 18.25
CA CYS A 336 5.68 19.07 18.48
C CYS A 336 6.24 19.81 17.26
N ALA A 337 5.88 21.09 17.17
CA ALA A 337 6.52 22.02 16.26
C ALA A 337 8.00 22.20 16.65
N ASP A 338 8.81 22.68 15.71
CA ASP A 338 10.25 22.85 15.95
C ASP A 338 10.50 23.84 17.11
N GLY A 339 11.43 23.49 18.00
CA GLY A 339 11.72 24.25 19.22
C GLY A 339 10.82 23.91 20.42
N TYR A 340 9.98 22.89 20.31
CA TYR A 340 9.17 22.36 21.41
C TYR A 340 9.46 20.86 21.62
N TYR A 341 9.33 20.42 22.86
CA TYR A 341 9.52 19.05 23.30
C TYR A 341 8.20 18.45 23.78
N LEU A 342 7.92 17.21 23.35
CA LEU A 342 6.73 16.49 23.75
C LEU A 342 6.84 16.01 25.20
N LEU A 343 5.91 16.47 26.04
CA LEU A 343 5.70 15.90 27.36
C LEU A 343 4.73 14.72 27.23
N MET A 344 5.25 13.50 27.37
CA MET A 344 4.46 12.26 27.30
C MET A 344 3.29 12.23 28.29
N LEU A 345 3.38 13.01 29.37
CA LEU A 345 2.29 13.22 30.30
C LEU A 345 1.29 14.23 29.71
N HIS A 346 0.16 13.73 29.19
CA HIS A 346 -0.95 14.48 28.57
C HIS A 346 -0.71 15.02 27.15
N GLY A 347 0.42 14.71 26.49
CA GLY A 347 0.65 15.06 25.09
C GLY A 347 0.84 16.57 24.85
N ALA A 348 1.39 17.29 25.82
CA ALA A 348 1.59 18.74 25.71
C ALA A 348 2.98 19.07 25.17
N CYS A 349 3.07 20.03 24.24
CA CYS A 349 4.35 20.55 23.75
C CYS A 349 4.82 21.74 24.60
N LYS A 350 6.10 21.73 25.01
CA LYS A 350 6.71 22.78 25.83
C LYS A 350 8.07 23.20 25.28
N ALA A 351 8.38 24.49 25.37
CA ALA A 351 9.68 25.01 24.93
C ALA A 351 10.86 24.56 25.81
N SER A 352 10.59 24.13 27.06
CA SER A 352 11.59 23.57 27.97
C SER A 352 10.96 22.49 28.85
N CYS A 353 11.74 21.47 29.18
CA CYS A 353 11.25 20.34 29.98
C CYS A 353 11.17 20.69 31.48
N PRO A 354 10.16 20.16 32.21
CA PRO A 354 10.05 20.37 33.65
C PRO A 354 11.18 19.66 34.42
N ARG A 355 11.42 20.06 35.68
CA ARG A 355 12.42 19.39 36.55
C ARG A 355 12.15 17.87 36.62
N GLY A 356 13.23 17.10 36.64
CA GLY A 356 13.20 15.63 36.53
C GLY A 356 13.16 15.11 35.10
N TYR A 357 13.19 15.98 34.09
CA TYR A 357 13.26 15.61 32.68
C TYR A 357 14.37 16.40 31.98
N TYR A 358 15.01 15.78 30.98
CA TYR A 358 15.97 16.41 30.08
C TYR A 358 15.37 16.55 28.67
N GLU A 359 15.97 17.43 27.87
CA GLU A 359 15.58 17.70 26.49
C GLU A 359 16.24 16.68 25.56
N ASP A 360 15.46 15.69 25.11
CA ASP A 360 15.93 14.72 24.12
C ASP A 360 15.80 15.32 22.73
N MET A 361 16.91 15.84 22.19
CA MET A 361 16.94 16.50 20.88
C MET A 361 16.82 15.51 19.72
N GLU A 362 17.19 14.24 19.91
CA GLU A 362 17.06 13.22 18.86
C GLU A 362 15.60 12.81 18.69
N GLU A 363 14.88 12.66 19.80
CA GLU A 363 13.49 12.20 19.79
C GLU A 363 12.47 13.35 19.90
N GLY A 364 12.92 14.59 20.12
CA GLY A 364 12.05 15.76 20.24
C GLY A 364 11.10 15.71 21.45
N ARG A 365 11.52 15.07 22.55
CA ARG A 365 10.67 14.83 23.72
C ARG A 365 11.37 15.10 25.04
N CYS A 366 10.59 15.21 26.12
CA CYS A 366 11.13 15.28 27.46
C CYS A 366 11.45 13.87 27.98
N GLY A 367 12.74 13.51 28.01
CA GLY A 367 13.23 12.26 28.57
C GLY A 367 13.32 12.33 30.10
N GLN A 368 13.13 11.21 30.81
CA GLN A 368 13.20 11.20 32.27
C GLN A 368 14.65 11.15 32.76
N CYS A 369 14.97 11.97 33.76
CA CYS A 369 16.24 11.87 34.47
C CYS A 369 16.35 10.58 35.28
N HIS A 370 17.57 10.18 35.60
CA HIS A 370 17.79 9.14 36.61
C HIS A 370 17.16 9.56 37.97
N PRO A 371 16.57 8.65 38.76
CA PRO A 371 15.81 9.00 39.97
C PRO A 371 16.60 9.71 41.08
N THR A 372 17.93 9.64 41.04
CA THR A 372 18.81 10.35 41.98
C THR A 372 19.01 11.82 41.59
N CYS A 373 18.76 12.19 40.33
CA CYS A 373 18.89 13.56 39.83
C CYS A 373 17.62 14.37 40.09
N GLY A 374 17.77 15.67 40.35
CA GLY A 374 16.71 16.68 40.32
C GLY A 374 16.61 17.37 38.95
N THR A 375 17.74 17.60 38.29
CA THR A 375 17.88 18.00 36.87
C THR A 375 19.06 17.24 36.27
N CYS A 376 19.02 17.00 34.96
CA CYS A 376 20.02 16.19 34.28
C CYS A 376 20.19 16.65 32.82
N SER A 377 21.33 16.32 32.23
CA SER A 377 21.60 16.48 30.80
C SER A 377 21.29 15.23 29.98
N GLY A 378 20.96 14.11 30.64
CA GLY A 378 20.74 12.81 30.03
C GLY A 378 20.15 11.79 30.99
N PRO A 379 19.89 10.55 30.52
CA PRO A 379 19.19 9.53 31.28
C PRO A 379 20.07 8.78 32.30
N MET A 380 21.41 8.92 32.25
CA MET A 380 22.33 8.11 33.04
C MET A 380 22.44 8.64 34.48
N ALA A 381 22.91 7.77 35.39
CA ALA A 381 23.03 8.10 36.81
C ALA A 381 24.11 9.16 37.11
N ASP A 382 25.02 9.38 36.17
CA ASP A 382 26.12 10.34 36.16
C ASP A 382 25.87 11.56 35.24
N ASP A 383 24.66 11.69 34.68
CA ASP A 383 24.24 12.87 33.90
C ASP A 383 23.53 13.94 34.76
N CYS A 384 23.62 13.85 36.09
CA CYS A 384 22.93 14.80 36.98
C CYS A 384 23.62 16.18 36.98
N GLU A 385 22.83 17.22 36.83
CA GLU A 385 23.26 18.62 37.03
C GLU A 385 22.88 19.14 38.42
N SER A 386 21.78 18.64 38.98
CA SER A 386 21.40 18.88 40.37
C SER A 386 20.82 17.60 40.94
N CYS A 387 20.89 17.47 42.27
CA CYS A 387 20.44 16.26 42.94
C CYS A 387 19.01 16.34 43.47
N SER A 388 18.36 15.17 43.55
CA SER A 388 17.09 15.06 44.24
C SER A 388 17.30 15.18 45.75
N SER A 389 16.24 15.54 46.48
CA SER A 389 16.30 15.68 47.94
C SER A 389 16.68 14.40 48.68
N LEU A 390 16.59 13.24 48.03
CA LEU A 390 16.96 11.94 48.61
C LEU A 390 18.46 11.63 48.49
N ASN A 391 19.17 12.25 47.54
CA ASN A 391 20.58 11.99 47.27
C ASN A 391 21.32 13.32 47.03
N PRO A 392 21.38 14.22 48.02
CA PRO A 392 21.67 15.64 47.82
C PRO A 392 23.12 15.97 47.43
N LYS A 393 24.03 14.99 47.41
CA LYS A 393 25.47 15.23 47.20
C LYS A 393 25.86 14.85 45.78
N LEU A 394 26.23 15.84 44.97
CA LEU A 394 26.68 15.67 43.59
C LEU A 394 28.19 15.39 43.55
N TYR A 395 28.63 14.43 42.75
CA TYR A 395 30.04 14.19 42.48
C TYR A 395 30.23 13.66 41.06
N LYS A 396 30.98 14.42 40.23
CA LYS A 396 31.25 14.06 38.82
C LYS A 396 29.99 13.62 38.07
N GLY A 397 28.92 14.40 38.22
CA GLY A 397 27.63 14.14 37.59
C GLY A 397 26.75 13.08 38.27
N ALA A 398 27.24 12.35 39.28
CA ALA A 398 26.45 11.35 40.00
C ALA A 398 25.95 11.86 41.37
N CYS A 399 24.70 11.58 41.70
CA CYS A 399 24.09 11.97 42.98
C CYS A 399 24.05 10.82 43.98
N THR A 400 24.59 11.06 45.18
CA THR A 400 24.64 10.09 46.28
C THR A 400 24.14 10.69 47.60
N LYS A 401 23.83 9.82 48.58
CA LYS A 401 23.51 10.26 49.96
C LYS A 401 24.73 10.82 50.68
N ASP A 402 25.88 10.19 50.47
CA ASP A 402 27.15 10.52 51.10
C ASP A 402 28.26 10.71 50.06
N CYS A 403 29.19 11.61 50.34
CA CYS A 403 30.32 11.86 49.46
C CYS A 403 31.20 10.60 49.35
N PRO A 404 31.62 10.20 48.15
CA PRO A 404 32.48 9.03 47.94
C PRO A 404 33.79 9.11 48.73
N SER A 405 34.45 7.97 48.92
CA SER A 405 35.77 7.93 49.58
C SER A 405 36.78 8.86 48.89
N ARG A 406 37.67 9.48 49.68
CA ARG A 406 38.63 10.52 49.25
C ARG A 406 38.00 11.82 48.73
N THR A 407 36.76 12.11 49.11
CA THR A 407 36.11 13.39 48.83
C THR A 407 35.50 13.98 50.10
N TYR A 408 35.25 15.28 50.11
CA TYR A 408 34.53 16.00 51.16
C TYR A 408 33.41 16.84 50.54
N TYR A 409 32.38 17.18 51.31
CA TYR A 409 31.29 18.02 50.82
C TYR A 409 31.66 19.50 50.96
N GLU A 410 31.71 20.21 49.84
CA GLU A 410 31.95 21.66 49.80
C GLU A 410 30.59 22.38 49.76
N ASN A 411 30.28 23.14 50.82
CA ASN A 411 28.96 23.75 50.98
C ASN A 411 28.74 24.91 50.00
N GLU A 412 29.80 25.64 49.64
CA GLU A 412 29.69 26.76 48.70
C GLU A 412 29.43 26.28 47.26
N ALA A 413 30.08 25.18 46.87
CA ALA A 413 29.90 24.55 45.57
C ALA A 413 28.69 23.59 45.52
N MET A 414 28.13 23.23 46.68
CA MET A 414 27.05 22.25 46.84
C MET A 414 27.36 20.88 46.19
N GLU A 415 28.63 20.50 46.13
CA GLU A 415 29.11 19.26 45.52
C GLU A 415 30.26 18.65 46.32
N CYS A 416 30.55 17.38 46.08
CA CYS A 416 31.71 16.72 46.68
C CYS A 416 32.97 17.10 45.89
N GLN A 417 34.04 17.44 46.61
CA GLN A 417 35.33 17.81 46.06
C GLN A 417 36.40 16.81 46.49
N GLU A 418 37.43 16.62 45.67
CA GLU A 418 38.50 15.67 45.97
C GLU A 418 39.36 16.18 47.14
N CYS A 419 39.73 15.25 48.03
CA CYS A 419 40.72 15.52 49.07
C CYS A 419 42.12 15.74 48.47
N HIS A 420 43.01 16.38 49.23
CA HIS A 420 44.44 16.36 48.89
C HIS A 420 44.94 14.91 48.73
N GLN A 421 45.84 14.67 47.76
CA GLN A 421 46.35 13.33 47.41
C GLN A 421 47.00 12.53 48.57
N THR A 422 47.37 13.20 49.66
CA THR A 422 47.92 12.56 50.88
C THR A 422 46.85 12.09 51.87
N CYS A 423 45.58 12.42 51.65
CA CYS A 423 44.46 12.07 52.51
C CYS A 423 43.67 10.87 51.97
N SER A 424 43.31 9.94 52.86
CA SER A 424 42.30 8.90 52.58
C SER A 424 40.87 9.36 52.94
N SER A 425 40.72 10.26 53.92
CA SER A 425 39.53 11.08 54.16
C SER A 425 39.95 12.49 54.63
N CYS A 426 39.14 13.50 54.34
CA CYS A 426 39.45 14.90 54.64
C CYS A 426 38.20 15.70 55.03
N SER A 427 38.45 16.89 55.58
CA SER A 427 37.43 17.92 55.85
C SER A 427 37.53 19.12 54.91
N GLY A 428 38.53 19.14 54.03
CA GLY A 428 38.82 20.22 53.09
C GLY A 428 39.92 19.85 52.09
N PRO A 429 40.27 20.74 51.15
CA PRO A 429 41.14 20.43 50.02
C PRO A 429 42.64 20.43 50.36
N GLU A 430 43.04 20.98 51.52
CA GLU A 430 44.46 21.14 51.88
C GLU A 430 45.05 19.90 52.56
N ALA A 431 46.38 19.74 52.45
CA ALA A 431 47.11 18.60 53.01
C ALA A 431 47.03 18.49 54.55
N ASN A 432 46.83 19.63 55.24
CA ASN A 432 46.65 19.73 56.69
C ASN A 432 45.20 19.45 57.13
N GLN A 433 44.26 19.30 56.20
CA GLN A 433 42.84 19.05 56.48
C GLN A 433 42.45 17.56 56.37
N CYS A 434 43.44 16.65 56.35
CA CYS A 434 43.18 15.21 56.38
C CYS A 434 42.58 14.78 57.73
N THR A 435 41.43 14.09 57.71
CA THR A 435 40.87 13.37 58.88
C THR A 435 41.47 11.97 59.00
N GLN A 436 41.93 11.40 57.88
CA GLN A 436 42.71 10.16 57.84
C GLN A 436 43.73 10.25 56.69
N CYS A 437 44.99 9.93 56.95
CA CYS A 437 46.04 9.93 55.93
C CYS A 437 46.00 8.66 55.06
N GLU A 438 46.60 8.74 53.88
CA GLU A 438 46.86 7.57 53.05
C GLU A 438 47.84 6.62 53.77
N LYS A 439 47.74 5.31 53.50
CA LYS A 439 48.52 4.28 54.19
C LYS A 439 50.03 4.53 54.05
N GLY A 440 50.72 4.70 55.19
CA GLY A 440 52.16 4.99 55.24
C GLY A 440 52.51 6.45 55.50
N LEU A 441 51.51 7.34 55.55
CA LEU A 441 51.65 8.74 55.96
C LEU A 441 51.04 8.93 57.36
N VAL A 442 51.59 9.87 58.12
CA VAL A 442 51.07 10.28 59.44
C VAL A 442 50.94 11.81 59.47
N LEU A 443 49.92 12.31 60.16
CA LEU A 443 49.79 13.75 60.44
C LEU A 443 50.98 14.17 61.32
N ASP A 444 51.82 15.09 60.82
CA ASP A 444 52.89 15.67 61.62
C ASP A 444 52.27 16.67 62.63
N PRO A 445 52.41 16.44 63.95
CA PRO A 445 51.86 17.33 64.97
C PRO A 445 52.43 18.76 64.94
N ASN A 446 53.52 19.01 64.21
CA ASN A 446 54.25 20.29 64.22
C ASN A 446 53.90 21.25 63.06
N THR A 447 52.95 20.93 62.18
CA THR A 447 52.54 21.77 61.03
C THR A 447 51.18 22.47 61.19
N LEU A 448 50.70 22.64 62.43
CA LEU A 448 49.65 23.61 62.75
C LEU A 448 50.29 25.00 62.94
N LEU A 449 50.62 25.67 61.83
CA LEU A 449 50.90 27.11 61.78
C LEU A 449 50.41 27.71 60.48
#